data_AF-A0AAX2IMC2-F1
#
_entry.id   AF-A0AAX2IMC2-F1
#
_cell.length_a   1.000
_cell.length_b   1.000
_cell.length_c   1.000
_cell.angle_alpha   90.00
_cell.angle_beta   90.00
_cell.angle_gamma   90.00
#
_symmetry.space_group_name_H-M   'P 1'
#
loop_
_entity.id
_entity.type
_entity.pdbx_description
1 polymer ?
#
loop_
_entity_poly.entity_id
_entity_poly.type
_entity_poly.pdbx_seq_one_letter_code
_entity_poly.pdbx_strand_id
1 'polypeptide(L)'
;MISKEENILFAAEKLFAENGFQGTSTREISKAANVNISMISYYFGSKEKLYEKLVEYRMQEGQFFSKDILERTDINEWEKIQKIVDQFAGRVRHHKCFYRIMQREQLHTENPQIVEFLKETKMSFISMYSKILESGIQKGIFTKNPPIYLLHSTVSGTLFYASNAKEMYKEFLNNTEDEEAFEEKYYSELNKHIKHILKDLLGYEENK
;
A
#
# COMPACT_ATOMS: atom_id res chain seq x y z
N MET A 1 23.77 4.75 4.20
CA MET A 1 24.34 3.44 3.81
C MET A 1 23.41 2.39 4.39
N ILE A 2 22.83 1.53 3.56
CA ILE A 2 21.86 0.52 4.00
C ILE A 2 22.60 -0.55 4.82
N SER A 3 22.06 -0.96 5.96
CA SER A 3 22.65 -2.00 6.80
C SER A 3 22.59 -3.38 6.13
N LYS A 4 23.40 -4.33 6.62
CA LYS A 4 23.33 -5.71 6.11
C LYS A 4 21.98 -6.36 6.37
N GLU A 5 21.34 -6.01 7.49
CA GLU A 5 20.00 -6.46 7.85
C GLU A 5 18.97 -5.95 6.83
N GLU A 6 18.99 -4.65 6.53
CA GLU A 6 18.10 -4.06 5.52
C GLU A 6 18.37 -4.58 4.11
N ASN A 7 19.63 -4.83 3.73
CA ASN A 7 19.94 -5.46 2.45
C ASN A 7 19.33 -6.86 2.32
N ILE A 8 19.35 -7.65 3.41
CA ILE A 8 18.67 -8.95 3.44
C ILE A 8 17.16 -8.78 3.31
N LEU A 9 16.56 -7.82 4.02
CA LEU A 9 15.13 -7.54 3.94
C LEU A 9 14.69 -7.17 2.51
N PHE A 10 15.41 -6.26 1.84
CA PHE A 10 15.06 -5.84 0.48
C PHE A 10 15.26 -6.94 -0.56
N ALA A 11 16.32 -7.75 -0.42
CA ALA A 11 16.52 -8.92 -1.27
C ALA A 11 15.41 -9.96 -1.08
N ALA A 12 15.01 -10.20 0.18
CA ALA A 12 13.91 -11.10 0.52
C ALA A 12 12.57 -10.60 -0.03
N GLU A 13 12.27 -9.30 0.11
CA GLU A 13 11.04 -8.69 -0.43
C GLU A 13 10.92 -8.93 -1.94
N LYS A 14 11.99 -8.69 -2.70
CA LYS A 14 11.98 -8.90 -4.15
C LYS A 14 11.72 -10.38 -4.49
N LEU A 15 12.46 -11.30 -3.88
CA LEU A 15 12.33 -12.73 -4.17
C LEU A 15 10.97 -13.30 -3.73
N PHE A 16 10.45 -12.88 -2.58
CA PHE A 16 9.11 -13.28 -2.14
C PHE A 16 8.02 -12.73 -3.06
N ALA A 17 8.18 -11.51 -3.60
CA ALA A 17 7.24 -10.96 -4.57
C ALA A 17 7.24 -11.74 -5.89
N GLU A 18 8.42 -12.14 -6.37
CA GLU A 18 8.60 -12.89 -7.62
C GLU A 18 8.13 -14.35 -7.48
N ASN A 19 8.66 -15.08 -6.49
CA ASN A 19 8.54 -16.54 -6.40
C ASN A 19 7.56 -17.00 -5.31
N GLY A 20 7.16 -16.10 -4.42
CA GLY A 20 6.38 -16.43 -3.22
C GLY A 20 7.23 -16.95 -2.07
N PHE A 21 6.60 -17.03 -0.90
CA PHE A 21 7.27 -17.50 0.31
C PHE A 21 7.81 -18.93 0.16
N GLN A 22 6.99 -19.86 -0.32
CA GLN A 22 7.38 -21.26 -0.50
C GLN A 22 8.43 -21.44 -1.59
N GLY A 23 8.32 -20.70 -2.70
CA GLY A 23 9.25 -20.75 -3.83
C GLY A 23 10.60 -20.06 -3.61
N THR A 24 10.82 -19.46 -2.44
CA THR A 24 12.06 -18.73 -2.12
C THR A 24 12.85 -19.44 -1.02
N SER A 25 14.15 -19.63 -1.23
CA SER A 25 15.09 -20.20 -0.25
C SER A 25 15.98 -19.14 0.40
N THR A 26 16.45 -19.41 1.63
CA THR A 26 17.41 -18.53 2.32
C THR A 26 18.75 -18.43 1.58
N ARG A 27 19.13 -19.45 0.79
CA ARG A 27 20.34 -19.42 -0.05
C ARG A 27 20.22 -18.46 -1.23
N GLU A 28 19.05 -18.38 -1.86
CA GLU A 28 18.79 -17.39 -2.91
C GLU A 28 18.80 -15.98 -2.34
N ILE A 29 18.17 -15.78 -1.17
CA ILE A 29 18.18 -14.49 -0.47
C ILE A 29 19.60 -14.07 -0.12
N SER A 30 20.43 -14.96 0.45
CA SER A 30 21.81 -14.60 0.84
C SER A 30 22.66 -14.23 -0.38
N LYS A 31 22.47 -14.93 -1.50
CA LYS A 31 23.14 -14.62 -2.77
C LYS A 31 22.70 -13.27 -3.31
N ALA A 32 21.40 -12.98 -3.32
CA ALA A 32 20.85 -11.72 -3.80
C ALA A 32 21.27 -10.52 -2.93
N ALA A 33 21.34 -10.71 -1.61
CA ALA A 33 21.82 -9.70 -0.67
C ALA A 33 23.36 -9.57 -0.61
N ASN A 34 24.09 -10.43 -1.32
CA ASN A 34 25.56 -10.51 -1.28
C ASN A 34 26.11 -10.67 0.16
N VAL A 35 25.54 -11.59 0.92
CA VAL A 35 25.93 -11.90 2.30
C VAL A 35 26.17 -13.39 2.51
N ASN A 36 26.88 -13.74 3.58
CA ASN A 36 26.97 -15.13 4.02
C ASN A 36 25.59 -15.60 4.50
N ILE A 37 25.18 -16.81 4.13
CA ILE A 37 23.91 -17.42 4.55
C ILE A 37 23.73 -17.44 6.08
N SER A 38 24.82 -17.55 6.84
CA SER A 38 24.79 -17.50 8.31
C SER A 38 24.26 -16.16 8.85
N MET A 39 24.35 -15.07 8.08
CA MET A 39 23.82 -13.77 8.48
C MET A 39 22.29 -13.76 8.52
N ILE A 40 21.62 -14.55 7.68
CA ILE A 40 20.15 -14.67 7.73
C ILE A 40 19.74 -15.34 9.04
N SER A 41 20.41 -16.45 9.40
CA SER A 41 20.17 -17.11 10.69
C SER A 41 20.53 -16.21 11.87
N TYR A 42 21.58 -15.41 11.76
CA TYR A 42 22.00 -14.48 12.82
C TYR A 42 20.98 -13.36 13.07
N TYR A 43 20.53 -12.66 12.02
CA TYR A 43 19.63 -11.52 12.16
C TYR A 43 18.17 -11.92 12.35
N PHE A 44 17.73 -12.98 11.67
CA PHE A 44 16.31 -13.31 11.58
C PHE A 44 15.97 -14.68 12.17
N GLY A 45 16.95 -15.55 12.41
CA GLY A 45 16.72 -16.91 12.90
C GLY A 45 16.21 -17.88 11.83
N SER A 46 15.07 -17.57 11.19
CA SER A 46 14.43 -18.42 10.18
C SER A 46 13.88 -17.62 9.00
N LYS A 47 13.44 -18.31 7.94
CA LYS A 47 12.81 -17.69 6.75
C LYS A 47 11.46 -17.07 7.12
N GLU A 48 10.70 -17.73 7.99
CA GLU A 48 9.42 -17.28 8.53
C GLU A 48 9.62 -15.99 9.32
N LYS A 49 10.59 -15.96 10.24
CA LYS A 49 10.90 -14.76 11.03
C LYS A 49 11.44 -13.61 10.18
N LEU A 50 12.23 -13.91 9.14
CA LEU A 50 12.63 -12.90 8.15
C LEU A 50 11.41 -12.29 7.44
N TYR A 51 10.45 -13.13 7.06
CA TYR A 51 9.22 -12.69 6.41
C TYR A 51 8.35 -11.83 7.34
N GLU A 52 8.20 -12.25 8.61
CA GLU A 52 7.51 -11.48 9.64
C GLU A 52 8.18 -10.11 9.85
N LYS A 53 9.51 -10.08 9.95
CA LYS A 53 10.30 -8.85 10.10
C LYS A 53 10.17 -7.92 8.90
N LEU A 54 10.09 -8.47 7.69
CA LEU A 54 9.82 -7.69 6.48
C LEU A 54 8.46 -6.98 6.55
N VAL A 55 7.42 -7.70 7.00
CA VAL A 55 6.09 -7.13 7.19
C VAL A 55 6.12 -6.04 8.26
N GLU A 56 6.70 -6.31 9.43
CA GLU A 56 6.87 -5.32 10.52
C GLU A 56 7.63 -4.07 10.08
N TYR A 57 8.69 -4.22 9.28
CA TYR A 57 9.46 -3.09 8.76
C TYR A 57 8.58 -2.14 7.93
N ARG A 58 7.75 -2.70 7.02
CA ARG A 58 6.83 -1.93 6.19
C ARG A 58 5.64 -1.36 6.97
N MET A 59 5.26 -1.97 8.09
CA MET A 59 4.23 -1.45 8.99
C MET A 59 4.60 -0.10 9.60
N GLN A 60 5.82 0.00 10.11
CA GLN A 60 6.27 1.16 10.86
C GLN A 60 6.22 2.43 10.00
N GLU A 61 6.54 2.31 8.70
CA GLU A 61 6.41 3.41 7.73
C GLU A 61 4.96 3.93 7.61
N GLY A 62 3.96 3.05 7.73
CA GLY A 62 2.55 3.40 7.54
C GLY A 62 1.85 4.01 8.76
N GLN A 63 2.27 3.67 9.98
CA GLN A 63 1.55 4.06 11.20
C GLN A 63 1.64 5.56 11.52
N PHE A 64 2.79 6.20 11.25
CA PHE A 64 2.98 7.62 11.53
C PHE A 64 2.03 8.53 10.75
N PHE A 65 1.72 8.15 9.51
CA PHE A 65 0.88 8.96 8.62
C PHE A 65 -0.57 9.06 9.12
N SER A 66 -1.17 7.96 9.57
CA SER A 66 -2.58 7.95 9.99
C SER A 66 -2.83 8.85 11.21
N LYS A 67 -1.87 8.93 12.14
CA LYS A 67 -1.99 9.81 13.30
C LYS A 67 -1.90 11.28 12.89
N ASP A 68 -0.86 11.63 12.12
CA ASP A 68 -0.64 13.00 11.63
C ASP A 68 -1.87 13.54 10.90
N ILE A 69 -2.40 12.79 9.93
CA ILE A 69 -3.51 13.28 9.10
C ILE A 69 -4.81 13.51 9.88
N LEU A 70 -5.06 12.72 10.93
CA LEU A 70 -6.24 12.88 11.78
C LEU A 70 -6.13 14.15 12.65
N GLU A 71 -4.94 14.44 13.16
CA GLU A 71 -4.65 15.57 14.06
C GLU A 71 -4.52 16.92 13.33
N ARG A 72 -4.35 16.92 12.00
CA ARG A 72 -4.29 18.15 11.18
C ARG A 72 -5.56 19.01 11.31
N THR A 73 -5.39 20.31 11.57
CA THR A 73 -6.48 21.29 11.73
C THR A 73 -6.46 22.41 10.69
N ASP A 74 -5.38 22.51 9.92
CA ASP A 74 -5.16 23.49 8.84
C ASP A 74 -5.81 23.09 7.51
N ILE A 75 -6.37 21.88 7.41
CA ILE A 75 -7.06 21.35 6.23
C ILE A 75 -8.39 20.70 6.61
N ASN A 76 -9.35 20.74 5.68
CA ASN A 76 -10.68 20.14 5.86
C ASN A 76 -10.66 18.62 5.59
N GLU A 77 -11.78 17.96 5.88
CA GLU A 77 -11.93 16.50 5.77
C GLU A 77 -11.75 15.98 4.34
N TRP A 78 -12.15 16.75 3.33
CA TRP A 78 -11.92 16.38 1.92
C TRP A 78 -10.43 16.40 1.58
N GLU A 79 -9.71 17.45 1.99
CA GLU A 79 -8.26 17.56 1.81
C GLU A 79 -7.51 16.44 2.53
N LYS A 80 -8.00 15.99 3.69
CA LYS A 80 -7.49 14.80 4.39
C LYS A 80 -7.65 13.54 3.55
N ILE A 81 -8.83 13.31 2.97
CA ILE A 81 -9.09 12.16 2.06
C ILE A 81 -8.15 12.22 0.85
N GLN A 82 -7.95 13.39 0.24
CA GLN A 82 -7.04 13.53 -0.89
C GLN A 82 -5.60 13.15 -0.52
N LYS A 83 -5.10 13.60 0.64
CA LYS A 83 -3.77 13.23 1.13
C LYS A 83 -3.63 11.74 1.44
N ILE A 84 -4.68 11.09 1.95
CA ILE A 84 -4.69 9.64 2.18
C ILE A 84 -4.55 8.88 0.87
N VAL A 85 -5.29 9.28 -0.17
CA VAL A 85 -5.20 8.68 -1.51
C VAL A 85 -3.80 8.87 -2.08
N ASP A 86 -3.26 10.09 -2.03
CA ASP A 86 -1.91 10.40 -2.56
C ASP A 86 -0.83 9.55 -1.89
N GLN A 87 -0.87 9.44 -0.56
CA GLN A 87 0.11 8.67 0.21
C GLN A 87 -0.03 7.17 -0.01
N PHE A 88 -1.25 6.68 -0.18
CA PHE A 88 -1.45 5.27 -0.47
C PHE A 88 -1.00 4.91 -1.89
N ALA A 89 -1.35 5.71 -2.89
CA ALA A 89 -0.89 5.52 -4.27
C ALA A 89 0.64 5.63 -4.39
N GLY A 90 1.25 6.58 -3.69
CA GLY A 90 2.71 6.70 -3.61
C GLY A 90 3.35 5.43 -3.04
N ARG A 91 2.82 4.89 -1.94
CA ARG A 91 3.33 3.63 -1.37
C ARG A 91 3.14 2.44 -2.31
N VAL A 92 2.00 2.32 -2.99
CA VAL A 92 1.78 1.24 -3.98
C VAL A 92 2.75 1.36 -5.15
N ARG A 93 3.00 2.59 -5.63
CA ARG A 93 3.98 2.86 -6.70
C ARG A 93 5.41 2.52 -6.28
N HIS A 94 5.83 2.94 -5.09
CA HIS A 94 7.23 2.81 -4.68
C HIS A 94 7.57 1.46 -4.04
N HIS A 95 6.59 0.77 -3.44
CA HIS A 95 6.77 -0.51 -2.73
C HIS A 95 6.02 -1.66 -3.42
N LYS A 96 6.08 -1.74 -4.76
CA LYS A 96 5.34 -2.72 -5.57
C LYS A 96 5.58 -4.17 -5.13
N CYS A 97 6.82 -4.54 -4.79
CA CYS A 97 7.14 -5.89 -4.37
C CYS A 97 6.37 -6.25 -3.09
N PHE A 98 6.46 -5.42 -2.05
CA PHE A 98 5.66 -5.58 -0.84
C PHE A 98 4.15 -5.70 -1.11
N TYR A 99 3.56 -4.78 -1.89
CA TYR A 99 2.11 -4.84 -2.15
C TYR A 99 1.68 -6.04 -2.99
N ARG A 100 2.56 -6.56 -3.87
CA ARG A 100 2.32 -7.83 -4.57
C ARG A 100 2.29 -9.01 -3.62
N ILE A 101 3.20 -9.05 -2.64
CA ILE A 101 3.20 -10.05 -1.57
C ILE A 101 1.87 -9.95 -0.80
N MET A 102 1.51 -8.76 -0.31
CA MET A 102 0.30 -8.58 0.49
C MET A 102 -0.99 -8.92 -0.24
N GLN A 103 -1.08 -8.66 -1.53
CA GLN A 103 -2.23 -9.09 -2.35
C GLN A 103 -2.33 -10.61 -2.46
N ARG A 104 -1.19 -11.31 -2.58
CA ARG A 104 -1.15 -12.78 -2.61
C ARG A 104 -1.58 -13.37 -1.27
N GLU A 105 -1.05 -12.82 -0.17
CA GLU A 105 -1.36 -13.29 1.18
C GLU A 105 -2.84 -13.09 1.53
N GLN A 106 -3.47 -11.99 1.09
CA GLN A 106 -4.90 -11.75 1.31
C GLN A 106 -5.83 -12.87 0.80
N LEU A 107 -5.41 -13.61 -0.22
CA LEU A 107 -6.24 -14.66 -0.83
C LEU A 107 -6.06 -16.03 -0.15
N HIS A 108 -4.86 -16.33 0.35
CA HIS A 108 -4.47 -17.71 0.67
C HIS A 108 -3.55 -17.86 1.88
N THR A 109 -3.33 -16.82 2.69
CA THR A 109 -2.37 -16.95 3.79
C THR A 109 -2.88 -17.85 4.91
N GLU A 110 -2.02 -18.75 5.38
CA GLU A 110 -2.22 -19.58 6.56
C GLU A 110 -1.34 -19.13 7.73
N ASN A 111 -0.44 -18.15 7.53
CA ASN A 111 0.44 -17.66 8.60
C ASN A 111 -0.36 -16.72 9.52
N PRO A 112 -0.56 -17.06 10.81
CA PRO A 112 -1.39 -16.27 11.71
C PRO A 112 -0.90 -14.82 11.91
N GLN A 113 0.41 -14.58 11.86
CA GLN A 113 0.95 -13.24 12.02
C GLN A 113 0.67 -12.36 10.82
N ILE A 114 0.73 -12.92 9.60
CA ILE A 114 0.36 -12.20 8.38
C ILE A 114 -1.14 -11.92 8.38
N VAL A 115 -1.96 -12.89 8.77
CA VAL A 115 -3.42 -12.71 8.91
C VAL A 115 -3.74 -11.54 9.84
N GLU A 116 -3.15 -11.54 11.05
CA GLU A 116 -3.40 -10.47 12.01
C GLU A 116 -2.86 -9.13 11.48
N PHE A 117 -1.69 -9.12 10.84
CA PHE A 117 -1.16 -7.92 10.19
C PHE A 117 -2.11 -7.32 9.14
N LEU A 118 -2.60 -8.14 8.22
CA LEU A 118 -3.50 -7.71 7.15
C LEU A 118 -4.81 -7.16 7.74
N LYS A 119 -5.32 -7.81 8.79
CA LYS A 119 -6.50 -7.39 9.54
C LYS A 119 -6.27 -6.06 10.25
N GLU A 120 -5.20 -5.91 11.03
CA GLU A 120 -4.86 -4.67 11.74
C GLU A 120 -4.72 -3.49 10.77
N THR A 121 -4.02 -3.71 9.66
CA THR A 121 -3.84 -2.68 8.62
C THR A 121 -5.17 -2.25 8.03
N LYS A 122 -6.01 -3.21 7.62
CA LYS A 122 -7.32 -2.93 7.04
C LYS A 122 -8.23 -2.22 8.03
N MET A 123 -8.27 -2.67 9.29
CA MET A 123 -9.08 -2.05 10.34
C MET A 123 -8.59 -0.64 10.68
N SER A 124 -7.28 -0.40 10.68
CA SER A 124 -6.68 0.91 10.88
C SER A 124 -7.11 1.91 9.79
N PHE A 125 -7.08 1.49 8.51
CA PHE A 125 -7.58 2.33 7.42
C PHE A 125 -9.08 2.60 7.54
N ILE A 126 -9.90 1.57 7.81
CA ILE A 126 -11.35 1.73 7.97
C ILE A 126 -11.65 2.71 9.12
N SER A 127 -10.95 2.59 10.25
CA SER A 127 -11.12 3.49 11.39
C SER A 127 -10.74 4.93 11.04
N MET A 128 -9.63 5.12 10.31
CA MET A 128 -9.21 6.45 9.84
C MET A 128 -10.24 7.08 8.91
N TYR A 129 -10.73 6.33 7.90
CA TYR A 129 -11.80 6.81 7.02
C TYR A 129 -13.08 7.14 7.81
N SER A 130 -13.48 6.29 8.77
CA SER A 130 -14.69 6.50 9.58
C SER A 130 -14.64 7.84 10.31
N LYS A 131 -13.52 8.11 11.02
CA LYS A 131 -13.33 9.36 11.77
C LYS A 131 -13.40 10.61 10.87
N ILE A 132 -12.78 10.56 9.70
CA ILE A 132 -12.78 11.68 8.75
C ILE A 132 -14.18 11.87 8.15
N LEU A 133 -14.86 10.79 7.79
CA LEU A 133 -16.20 10.82 7.22
C LEU A 133 -17.23 11.34 8.22
N GLU A 134 -17.21 10.83 9.45
CA GLU A 134 -18.06 11.30 10.56
C GLU A 134 -17.89 12.80 10.81
N SER A 135 -16.63 13.27 10.90
CA SER A 135 -16.34 14.69 11.09
C SER A 135 -16.81 15.53 9.89
N GLY A 136 -16.63 15.03 8.67
CA GLY A 136 -16.98 15.76 7.45
C GLY A 136 -18.49 15.89 7.28
N ILE A 137 -19.26 14.85 7.62
CA ILE A 137 -20.73 14.92 7.64
C ILE A 137 -21.21 15.90 8.72
N GLN A 138 -20.65 15.85 9.92
CA GLN A 138 -21.01 16.75 11.02
C GLN A 138 -20.76 18.22 10.66
N LYS A 139 -19.69 18.51 9.91
CA LYS A 139 -19.32 19.85 9.44
C LYS A 139 -20.03 20.28 8.15
N GLY A 140 -20.88 19.43 7.57
CA GLY A 140 -21.56 19.70 6.30
C GLY A 140 -20.65 19.71 5.07
N ILE A 141 -19.43 19.16 5.19
CA ILE A 141 -18.45 19.02 4.11
C ILE A 141 -18.84 17.89 3.16
N PHE A 142 -19.44 16.82 3.68
CA PHE A 142 -19.94 15.69 2.90
C PHE A 142 -21.47 15.59 3.03
N THR A 143 -22.16 15.41 1.91
CA THR A 143 -23.63 15.21 1.89
C THR A 143 -24.04 13.74 1.89
N LYS A 144 -23.11 12.84 1.54
CA LYS A 144 -23.36 11.40 1.44
C LYS A 144 -22.52 10.62 2.45
N ASN A 145 -23.07 9.49 2.89
CA ASN A 145 -22.43 8.58 3.83
C ASN A 145 -22.40 7.16 3.25
N PRO A 146 -21.50 6.87 2.29
CA PRO A 146 -21.40 5.54 1.71
C PRO A 146 -20.89 4.52 2.75
N PRO A 147 -21.19 3.22 2.60
CA PRO A 147 -20.66 2.20 3.50
C PRO A 147 -19.13 2.24 3.55
N ILE A 148 -18.56 2.42 4.74
CA ILE A 148 -17.12 2.71 4.92
C ILE A 148 -16.20 1.63 4.35
N TYR A 149 -16.62 0.36 4.45
CA TYR A 149 -15.86 -0.77 3.92
C TYR A 149 -15.86 -0.79 2.38
N LEU A 150 -16.89 -0.25 1.73
CA LEU A 150 -16.93 -0.06 0.27
C LEU A 150 -16.07 1.13 -0.14
N LEU A 151 -16.06 2.22 0.63
CA LEU A 151 -15.18 3.37 0.33
C LEU A 151 -13.70 2.94 0.30
N HIS A 152 -13.26 2.19 1.31
CA HIS A 152 -11.91 1.62 1.34
C HIS A 152 -11.66 0.65 0.17
N SER A 153 -12.64 -0.20 -0.14
CA SER A 153 -12.54 -1.17 -1.23
C SER A 153 -12.46 -0.50 -2.60
N THR A 154 -13.14 0.63 -2.81
CA THR A 154 -13.05 1.44 -4.03
C THR A 154 -11.63 1.98 -4.20
N VAL A 155 -11.05 2.60 -3.17
CA VAL A 155 -9.67 3.13 -3.26
C VAL A 155 -8.66 2.00 -3.51
N SER A 156 -8.69 0.97 -2.67
CA SER A 156 -7.72 -0.13 -2.74
C SER A 156 -7.89 -0.97 -4.01
N GLY A 157 -9.13 -1.32 -4.34
CA GLY A 157 -9.46 -2.14 -5.49
C GLY A 157 -9.06 -1.46 -6.80
N THR A 158 -9.44 -0.19 -6.99
CA THR A 158 -9.06 0.58 -8.18
C THR A 158 -7.54 0.74 -8.27
N LEU A 159 -6.86 1.09 -7.17
CA LEU A 159 -5.42 1.28 -7.14
C LEU A 159 -4.66 -0.02 -7.48
N PHE A 160 -5.03 -1.15 -6.86
CA PHE A 160 -4.36 -2.43 -7.11
C PHE A 160 -4.65 -2.96 -8.50
N TYR A 161 -5.90 -2.91 -8.96
CA TYR A 161 -6.27 -3.37 -10.29
C TYR A 161 -5.52 -2.57 -11.37
N ALA A 162 -5.54 -1.24 -11.26
CA ALA A 162 -4.81 -0.35 -12.15
C ALA A 162 -3.30 -0.57 -12.07
N SER A 163 -2.73 -0.74 -10.88
CA SER A 163 -1.29 -1.00 -10.71
C SER A 163 -0.86 -2.31 -11.37
N ASN A 164 -1.69 -3.35 -11.29
CA ASN A 164 -1.39 -4.66 -11.87
C ASN A 164 -1.54 -4.68 -13.40
N ALA A 165 -2.43 -3.84 -13.95
CA ALA A 165 -2.69 -3.75 -15.39
C ALA A 165 -1.85 -2.67 -16.11
N LYS A 166 -0.99 -1.92 -15.40
CA LYS A 166 -0.21 -0.79 -15.94
C LYS A 166 0.50 -1.12 -17.25
N GLU A 167 1.25 -2.22 -17.30
CA GLU A 167 2.02 -2.63 -18.49
C GLU A 167 1.10 -2.91 -19.69
N MET A 168 -0.04 -3.57 -19.44
CA MET A 168 -1.03 -3.85 -20.48
C MET A 168 -1.67 -2.56 -21.01
N TYR A 169 -1.89 -1.56 -20.15
CA TYR A 169 -2.42 -0.27 -20.58
C TYR A 169 -1.38 0.55 -21.35
N LYS A 170 -0.08 0.47 -20.99
CA LYS A 170 1.00 1.08 -21.78
C LYS A 170 1.01 0.52 -23.19
N GLU A 171 0.93 -0.80 -23.31
CA GLU A 171 0.86 -1.52 -24.59
C GLU A 171 -0.39 -1.12 -25.38
N PHE A 172 -1.56 -1.15 -24.75
CA PHE A 172 -2.83 -0.76 -25.39
C PHE A 172 -2.81 0.67 -25.94
N LEU A 173 -2.17 1.60 -25.24
CA LEU A 173 -2.05 3.00 -25.66
C LEU A 173 -0.99 3.21 -26.76
N ASN A 174 -0.24 2.17 -27.16
CA ASN A 174 0.94 2.28 -28.01
C ASN A 174 1.91 3.36 -27.50
N ASN A 175 2.03 3.50 -26.18
CA ASN A 175 2.79 4.58 -25.58
C ASN A 175 4.29 4.24 -25.63
N THR A 176 5.06 5.10 -26.30
CA THR A 176 6.50 4.95 -26.51
C THR A 176 7.36 5.76 -25.54
N GLU A 177 6.75 6.40 -24.53
CA GLU A 177 7.47 7.08 -23.45
C GLU A 177 8.34 6.07 -22.68
N ASP A 178 9.43 6.58 -22.10
CA ASP A 178 10.23 5.78 -21.19
C ASP A 178 9.39 5.31 -19.99
N GLU A 179 9.86 4.26 -19.33
CA GLU A 179 9.09 3.60 -18.27
C GLU A 179 8.78 4.52 -17.08
N GLU A 180 9.71 5.40 -16.73
CA GLU A 180 9.57 6.28 -15.58
C GLU A 180 8.59 7.41 -15.86
N ALA A 181 8.68 8.03 -17.04
CA ALA A 181 7.76 9.08 -17.49
C ALA A 181 6.32 8.57 -17.61
N PHE A 182 6.14 7.40 -18.25
CA PHE A 182 4.81 6.79 -18.36
C PHE A 182 4.22 6.50 -16.98
N GLU A 183 5.03 5.90 -16.09
CA GLU A 183 4.59 5.56 -14.75
C GLU A 183 4.18 6.78 -13.92
N GLU A 184 4.95 7.87 -13.98
CA GLU A 184 4.61 9.10 -13.28
C GLU A 184 3.26 9.67 -13.73
N LYS A 185 3.07 9.77 -15.06
CA LYS A 185 1.82 10.23 -15.65
C LYS A 185 0.66 9.31 -15.29
N TYR A 186 0.85 8.00 -15.40
CA TYR A 186 -0.16 6.99 -15.10
C TYR A 186 -0.68 7.08 -13.66
N TYR A 187 0.21 7.13 -12.67
CA TYR A 187 -0.21 7.25 -11.27
C TYR A 187 -0.81 8.63 -10.96
N SER A 188 -0.40 9.69 -11.65
CA SER A 188 -1.03 11.01 -11.55
C SER A 188 -2.48 10.98 -12.03
N GLU A 189 -2.75 10.37 -13.18
CA GLU A 189 -4.10 10.19 -13.73
C GLU A 189 -4.95 9.26 -12.86
N LEU A 190 -4.39 8.15 -12.39
CA LEU A 190 -5.04 7.22 -11.47
C LEU A 190 -5.46 7.91 -10.15
N ASN A 191 -4.58 8.72 -9.57
CA ASN A 191 -4.90 9.49 -8.37
C ASN A 191 -6.05 10.48 -8.61
N LYS A 192 -6.03 11.19 -9.74
CA LYS A 192 -7.13 12.10 -10.12
C LYS A 192 -8.44 11.32 -10.28
N HIS A 193 -8.40 10.15 -10.91
CA HIS A 193 -9.57 9.30 -11.11
C HIS A 193 -10.17 8.80 -9.78
N ILE A 194 -9.34 8.27 -8.87
CA ILE A 194 -9.80 7.81 -7.55
C ILE A 194 -10.41 8.98 -6.77
N LYS A 195 -9.75 10.15 -6.75
CA LYS A 195 -10.29 11.34 -6.08
C LYS A 195 -11.62 11.77 -6.70
N HIS A 196 -11.78 11.73 -8.02
CA HIS A 196 -13.06 12.05 -8.66
C HIS A 196 -14.18 11.11 -8.20
N ILE A 197 -13.95 9.80 -8.17
CA ILE A 197 -14.93 8.83 -7.66
C ILE A 197 -15.29 9.13 -6.19
N LEU A 198 -14.28 9.35 -5.34
CA LEU A 198 -14.53 9.62 -3.92
C LEU A 198 -15.32 10.92 -3.71
N LYS A 199 -15.03 11.95 -4.50
CA LYS A 199 -15.71 13.23 -4.45
C LYS A 199 -17.22 13.06 -4.66
N ASP A 200 -17.62 12.25 -5.64
CA ASP A 200 -19.02 11.97 -5.97
C ASP A 200 -19.69 11.05 -4.94
N LEU A 201 -18.96 10.04 -4.44
CA LEU A 201 -19.43 9.14 -3.39
C LEU A 201 -19.67 9.85 -2.07
N LEU A 202 -18.91 10.90 -1.78
CA LEU A 202 -19.01 11.71 -0.56
C LEU A 202 -19.89 12.96 -0.73
N GLY A 203 -20.18 13.34 -1.98
CA GLY A 203 -21.00 14.52 -2.30
C GLY A 203 -20.36 15.85 -1.87
N TYR A 204 -19.04 15.97 -1.96
CA TYR A 204 -18.28 17.15 -1.50
C TYR A 204 -18.60 18.47 -2.24
N GLU A 205 -19.18 18.40 -3.43
CA GLU A 205 -19.56 19.60 -4.21
C GLU A 205 -21.06 19.75 -4.47
N GLU A 206 -21.90 18.94 -3.84
CA GLU A 206 -23.35 19.07 -4.02
C GLU A 206 -23.94 20.32 -3.34
N ASN A 207 -23.15 20.99 -2.49
CA ASN A 207 -23.51 22.19 -1.73
C ASN A 207 -22.74 23.45 -2.14
N LYS A 208 -21.90 23.41 -3.20
CA LYS A 208 -21.15 24.58 -3.69
C LYS A 208 -21.89 25.33 -4.78
#